data_AF-A0A1Q5G0S9-F1
#
_entry.id   AF-A0A1Q5G0S9-F1
#
_cell.length_a   1.000
_cell.length_b   1.000
_cell.length_c   1.000
_cell.angle_alpha   90.00
_cell.angle_beta   90.00
_cell.angle_gamma   90.00
#
_symmetry.space_group_name_H-M   'P 1'
#
loop_
_entity.id
_entity.type
_entity.pdbx_description
1 polymer ?
#
loop_
_entity_poly.entity_id
_entity_poly.type
_entity_poly.pdbx_seq_one_letter_code
_entity_poly.pdbx_strand_id
1 'polypeptide(L)' 'MPQHIRPRPICGHCDGFPTVTITTGTRTPNGQRQTITAHCPACRGTGHTTTARAHTRIGA' A
#
# COMPACT_ATOMS: atom_id res chain seq x y z
N MET A 1 -18.86 -26.23 9.33
CA MET A 1 -18.33 -25.21 10.26
C MET A 1 -18.02 -23.95 9.45
N PRO A 2 -18.69 -22.80 9.65
CA PRO A 2 -18.30 -21.57 8.95
C PRO A 2 -17.06 -20.96 9.61
N GLN A 3 -15.97 -20.86 8.84
CA GLN A 3 -14.74 -20.19 9.26
C GLN A 3 -14.97 -18.68 9.05
N HIS A 4 -15.26 -17.91 10.10
CA HIS A 4 -15.29 -16.45 9.99
C HIS A 4 -13.85 -15.91 9.96
N ILE A 5 -13.20 -16.04 8.80
CA ILE A 5 -12.01 -15.25 8.49
C ILE A 5 -12.50 -13.82 8.26
N ARG A 6 -12.12 -12.89 9.14
CA ARG A 6 -12.33 -11.47 8.84
C ARG A 6 -11.45 -11.14 7.64
N PRO A 7 -11.98 -10.60 6.54
CA PRO A 7 -11.14 -10.09 5.47
C PRO A 7 -10.22 -9.05 6.09
N ARG A 8 -8.91 -9.32 6.05
CA ARG A 8 -7.93 -8.32 6.44
C ARG A 8 -8.10 -7.17 5.44
N PRO A 9 -8.29 -5.91 5.88
CA PRO A 9 -8.67 -4.83 4.99
C PRO A 9 -7.49 -4.45 4.10
N ILE A 10 -7.30 -5.18 3.01
CA ILE A 10 -6.27 -4.89 2.01
C ILE A 10 -6.64 -3.59 1.29
N CYS A 11 -5.62 -2.84 0.91
CA CYS A 11 -5.81 -1.65 0.09
C CYS A 11 -6.27 -2.09 -1.31
N GLY A 12 -7.54 -1.84 -1.64
CA GLY A 12 -8.10 -2.15 -2.97
C GLY A 12 -7.54 -1.29 -4.12
N HIS A 13 -6.66 -0.32 -3.84
CA HIS A 13 -5.97 0.43 -4.89
C HIS A 13 -4.70 -0.26 -5.38
N CYS A 14 -4.12 -1.14 -4.56
CA CYS A 14 -2.91 -1.89 -4.92
C CYS A 14 -3.08 -3.40 -4.79
N ASP A 15 -4.27 -3.88 -4.44
CA ASP A 15 -4.65 -5.29 -4.34
C ASP A 15 -3.67 -6.15 -3.53
N GLY A 16 -3.07 -5.56 -2.49
CA GLY A 16 -2.08 -6.23 -1.65
C GLY A 16 -0.62 -6.14 -2.10
N PHE A 17 -0.30 -5.38 -3.16
CA PHE A 17 1.07 -5.10 -3.64
C PHE A 17 1.47 -3.63 -3.41
N PRO A 18 1.78 -3.23 -2.17
CA PRO A 18 1.93 -1.81 -1.84
C PRO A 18 3.27 -1.19 -2.21
N THR A 19 4.27 -1.99 -2.60
CA THR A 19 5.64 -1.55 -2.89
C THR A 19 6.19 -2.30 -4.08
N VAL A 20 6.79 -1.58 -5.02
CA VAL A 20 7.47 -2.15 -6.20
C VAL A 20 8.86 -1.54 -6.38
N THR A 21 9.78 -2.30 -6.95
CA THR A 21 11.11 -1.84 -7.33
C THR A 21 11.13 -1.56 -8.82
N ILE A 22 11.54 -0.35 -9.20
CA ILE A 22 11.63 0.08 -10.60
C ILE A 22 13.10 0.28 -10.93
N THR A 23 13.60 -0.45 -11.93
CA THR A 23 14.91 -0.17 -12.52
C THR A 23 14.78 1.00 -13.47
N THR A 24 15.50 2.09 -13.21
CA THR A 24 15.51 3.26 -14.08
C THR A 24 16.46 3.05 -15.27
N GLY A 25 16.31 3.87 -16.31
CA GLY A 25 17.22 3.86 -17.47
C GLY A 25 18.62 4.42 -17.16
N THR A 26 18.79 5.04 -16.00
CA THR A 26 20.03 5.67 -15.54
C THR A 26 20.96 4.67 -14.86
N ARG A 27 22.26 4.97 -14.90
CA ARG A 27 23.26 4.25 -14.12
C ARG A 27 23.72 5.10 -12.95
N THR A 28 24.00 4.45 -11.84
CA THR A 28 24.70 5.04 -10.69
C THR A 28 26.15 5.38 -11.08
N PRO A 29 26.84 6.25 -10.33
CA PRO A 29 28.23 6.60 -10.62
C PRO A 29 29.21 5.41 -10.65
N ASN A 30 28.90 4.34 -9.91
CA ASN A 30 29.65 3.09 -9.90
C ASN A 30 29.24 2.10 -11.03
N GLY A 31 28.42 2.54 -11.98
CA GLY A 31 28.05 1.79 -13.18
C GLY A 31 26.87 0.83 -13.04
N GLN A 32 26.26 0.70 -11.86
CA GLN A 32 25.08 -0.14 -11.64
C GLN A 32 23.83 0.51 -12.23
N ARG A 33 22.81 -0.30 -12.57
CA ARG A 33 21.50 0.27 -12.93
C ARG A 33 20.88 0.87 -11.68
N GLN A 34 20.43 2.12 -11.78
CA GLN A 34 19.74 2.75 -10.66
C GLN A 34 18.36 2.11 -10.49
N THR A 35 17.98 1.88 -9.24
CA THR A 35 16.67 1.37 -8.86
C THR A 35 16.01 2.34 -7.90
N ILE A 36 14.69 2.46 -7.99
CA ILE A 36 13.88 3.23 -7.05
C ILE A 36 12.77 2.35 -6.49
N THR A 37 12.34 2.68 -5.28
CA THR A 37 11.19 2.05 -4.65
C THR A 37 9.99 2.97 -4.79
N ALA A 38 8.91 2.47 -5.39
CA ALA A 38 7.64 3.18 -5.49
C ALA A 38 6.62 2.54 -4.56
N HIS A 39 5.88 3.39 -3.83
CA HIS A 39 4.82 2.97 -2.93
C HIS A 39 3.45 3.34 -3.49
N CYS A 40 2.43 2.52 -3.19
CA CYS A 40 1.05 2.87 -3.46
C CYS A 40 0.70 4.18 -2.72
N PRO A 41 0.21 5.23 -3.41
CA PRO A 41 -0.06 6.52 -2.78
C PRO A 41 -1.24 6.46 -1.80
N ALA A 42 -2.20 5.55 -2.02
CA ALA A 42 -3.39 5.41 -1.18
C ALA A 42 -3.08 4.82 0.21
N CYS A 43 -2.20 3.82 0.28
CA CYS A 43 -1.81 3.19 1.56
C CYS A 43 -0.41 3.57 2.04
N ARG A 44 0.38 4.29 1.23
CA ARG A 44 1.76 4.69 1.53
C ARG A 44 2.67 3.49 1.89
N GLY A 45 2.50 2.38 1.19
CA GLY A 45 3.36 1.20 1.36
C GLY A 45 2.91 0.20 2.43
N THR A 46 1.83 0.46 3.19
CA THR A 46 1.38 -0.43 4.29
C THR A 46 0.55 -1.63 3.81
N GLY A 47 0.05 -1.61 2.57
CA GLY A 47 -0.83 -2.64 2.01
C GLY A 47 -2.25 -2.62 2.56
N HIS A 48 -2.56 -1.73 3.51
CA HIS A 48 -3.85 -1.65 4.19
C HIS A 48 -4.16 -0.18 4.47
N THR A 49 -5.36 0.27 4.13
CA THR A 49 -5.82 1.59 4.54
C THR A 49 -6.24 1.52 6.01
N THR A 50 -5.69 2.39 6.86
CA THR A 50 -6.31 2.63 8.18
C THR A 50 -7.74 3.08 7.95
N THR A 51 -8.70 2.30 8.44
CA THR A 51 -10.12 2.66 8.39
C THR A 51 -10.27 4.06 8.97
N ALA A 52 -10.87 4.98 8.22
CA ALA A 52 -11.19 6.30 8.75
C ALA A 52 -11.93 6.12 10.08
N ARG A 53 -11.53 6.85 11.12
CA ARG A 53 -12.22 6.79 12.42
C ARG A 53 -13.70 7.04 12.17
N ALA A 54 -14.56 6.12 12.59
CA ALA A 54 -15.99 6.27 12.45
C ALA A 54 -16.38 7.60 13.13
N HIS A 55 -16.88 8.55 12.35
CA HIS A 55 -17.44 9.76 12.90
C HIS A 55 -18.76 9.37 13.56
N THR A 56 -18.80 9.37 14.90
CA THR A 56 -20.07 9.22 15.62
C THR A 56 -20.93 10.43 15.30
N ARG A 57 -22.07 10.22 14.64
CA ARG A 57 -23.09 11.25 14.49
C ARG A 57 -23.66 11.50 15.88
N ILE A 58 -23.32 12.63 16.49
CA ILE A 58 -23.99 13.13 17.68
C ILE A 58 -25.00 14.16 17.18
N GLY A 59 -26.27 13.76 17.14
CA GLY A 59 -27.39 14.63 16.73
C GLY A 59 -28.67 14.15 17.42
N ALA A 60 -29.28 15.09 18.16
CA ALA A 60 -30.38 14.93 19.11
C ALA A 60 -31.74 14.68 18.46
#